data_AF-M5WYP3-F1
#
_entry.id   AF-M5WYP3-F1
#
_cell.length_a   1.000
_cell.length_b   1.000
_cell.length_c   1.000
_cell.angle_alpha   90.00
_cell.angle_beta   90.00
_cell.angle_gamma   90.00
#
_symmetry.space_group_name_H-M   'P 1'
#
loop_
_entity.id
_entity.type
_entity.pdbx_description
1 polymer ?
#
loop_
_entity_poly.entity_id
_entity_poly.type
_entity_poly.pdbx_seq_one_letter_code
_entity_poly.pdbx_strand_id
1 'polypeptide(L)'
;MATNGAPPRAADAENSLEKIKRHLASGSGRNLLQGPLLKRSETLRKWNERWVILDPTTGRMEYKIRRNEPTVKGTILFDANSTITLSPVNFHGMQKYDGCCFYIGTPQKKDYFLCAETPGAARAWVSTLQATQLVLKAHKEAVNSLSGNGSAKLGTVAAVVAAANSTALESSKDIEAAMHISLRNALGVITNKPTDGPMDDFAIMKETLRVKDDELQNLARDLRARDSTIKEIAEKLTETAEAAEAAASAAHTIDEQRRIVCAEIERLKKDSDKQLESSMLKLKDSEEKAMALSKERDQLIRQRDSALQEAHMWRSELAKARERVVILEAAVVRAEEKVRVAEADAEARIKEAVQKESAALKDKQELLVYVNKLQAQLQRHHIDTKQVFEEKSESGNTPLTKHVDLSEENVDKACLSVSRTVPVPGESVVHMAGDQVNHRPAVDGEWSDIQAQDARIADVREIAPESEASSLDIPVVSQPAGNQHEQGGNSFHQP
;
A
#
# COMPACT_ATOMS: atom_id res chain seq x y z
N MET A 1 -5.58 -11.59 -11.32
CA MET A 1 -5.58 -12.75 -10.39
C MET A 1 -5.36 -12.20 -8.99
N ALA A 2 -6.33 -12.40 -8.09
CA ALA A 2 -6.32 -11.86 -6.74
C ALA A 2 -5.38 -12.66 -5.83
N THR A 3 -4.49 -11.99 -5.10
CA THR A 3 -3.66 -12.57 -4.03
C THR A 3 -4.34 -12.30 -2.69
N ASN A 4 -4.96 -13.34 -2.12
CA ASN A 4 -5.55 -13.31 -0.79
C ASN A 4 -4.45 -13.29 0.28
N GLY A 5 -4.35 -12.19 1.03
CA GLY A 5 -3.63 -12.14 2.31
C GLY A 5 -4.51 -12.70 3.42
N ALA A 6 -4.27 -13.95 3.82
CA ALA A 6 -4.85 -14.52 5.04
C ALA A 6 -3.95 -14.18 6.26
N PRO A 7 -4.52 -13.81 7.42
CA PRO A 7 -3.74 -13.64 8.64
C PRO A 7 -3.26 -15.01 9.14
N PRO A 8 -2.09 -15.09 9.82
CA PRO A 8 -1.54 -16.35 10.30
C PRO A 8 -2.52 -17.00 11.28
N ARG A 9 -2.89 -18.27 11.02
CA ARG A 9 -3.84 -19.02 11.85
C ARG A 9 -3.21 -19.30 13.22
N ALA A 10 -3.99 -19.13 14.29
CA ALA A 10 -3.57 -19.39 15.67
C ALA A 10 -2.93 -20.78 15.89
N ALA A 11 -3.33 -21.78 15.09
CA ALA A 11 -2.76 -23.13 15.09
C ALA A 11 -1.26 -23.17 14.70
N ASP A 12 -0.79 -22.25 13.85
CA ASP A 12 0.61 -22.19 13.42
C ASP A 12 1.52 -21.59 14.49
N ALA A 13 1.01 -20.63 15.27
CA ALA A 13 1.68 -20.06 16.42
C ALA A 13 1.83 -21.09 17.55
N GLU A 14 0.79 -21.89 17.80
CA GLU A 14 0.79 -22.96 18.81
C GLU A 14 1.75 -24.10 18.45
N ASN A 15 1.77 -24.53 17.18
CA ASN A 15 2.73 -25.52 16.68
C ASN A 15 4.18 -25.00 16.73
N SER A 16 4.40 -23.71 16.46
CA SER A 16 5.73 -23.08 16.54
C SER A 16 6.21 -22.95 17.99
N LEU A 17 5.32 -22.61 18.91
CA LEU A 17 5.59 -22.60 20.34
C LEU A 17 5.95 -24.01 20.85
N GLU A 18 5.24 -25.04 20.41
CA GLU A 18 5.54 -26.43 20.74
C GLU A 18 6.88 -26.92 20.14
N LYS A 19 7.29 -26.42 18.98
CA LYS A 19 8.63 -26.68 18.42
C LYS A 19 9.73 -26.01 19.23
N ILE A 20 9.52 -24.77 19.69
CA ILE A 20 10.45 -24.05 20.57
C ILE A 20 10.56 -24.77 21.93
N LYS A 21 9.44 -25.20 22.52
CA LYS A 21 9.41 -26.03 23.75
C LYS A 21 10.11 -27.39 23.58
N ARG A 22 9.95 -28.05 22.43
CA ARG A 22 10.68 -29.30 22.14
C ARG A 22 12.18 -29.07 21.97
N HIS A 23 12.60 -27.97 21.33
CA HIS A 23 14.01 -27.59 21.26
C HIS A 23 14.60 -27.32 22.65
N LEU A 24 13.83 -26.65 23.52
CA LEU A 24 14.17 -26.43 24.94
C LEU A 24 14.39 -27.74 25.71
N ALA A 25 13.52 -28.73 25.52
CA ALA A 25 13.58 -30.01 26.22
C ALA A 25 14.67 -30.94 25.69
N SER A 26 15.03 -30.85 24.40
CA SER A 26 15.98 -31.76 23.74
C SER A 26 17.44 -31.61 24.23
N GLY A 27 17.79 -30.47 24.83
CA GLY A 27 19.12 -30.18 25.39
C GLY A 27 19.21 -30.25 26.92
N SER A 28 18.07 -30.26 27.62
CA SER A 28 18.03 -30.25 29.09
C SER A 28 18.66 -31.51 29.67
N GLY A 29 19.50 -31.33 30.69
CA GLY A 29 20.12 -32.44 31.43
C GLY A 29 21.42 -33.02 30.83
N ARG A 30 21.88 -32.56 29.66
CA ARG A 30 23.11 -33.09 29.02
C ARG A 30 24.39 -32.51 29.60
N ASN A 31 24.44 -31.21 29.88
CA ASN A 31 25.63 -30.51 30.41
C ASN A 31 25.25 -29.69 31.65
N LEU A 32 24.97 -30.38 32.76
CA LEU A 32 24.64 -29.73 34.02
C LEU A 32 25.90 -29.22 34.70
N LEU A 33 25.90 -27.95 35.11
CA LEU A 33 26.93 -27.44 36.01
C LEU A 33 26.55 -27.80 37.44
N GLN A 34 27.42 -28.51 38.14
CA GLN A 34 27.14 -28.95 39.51
C GLN A 34 28.36 -28.83 40.42
N GLY A 35 28.10 -28.49 41.68
CA GLY A 35 29.18 -28.36 42.65
C GLY A 35 28.72 -27.85 44.01
N PRO A 36 29.63 -27.86 45.00
CA PRO A 36 29.36 -27.29 46.32
C PRO A 36 29.37 -25.75 46.25
N LEU A 37 28.37 -25.13 46.89
CA LEU A 37 28.32 -23.69 47.12
C LEU A 37 27.86 -23.42 48.54
N LEU A 38 28.44 -22.40 49.17
CA LEU A 38 27.92 -21.83 50.40
C LEU A 38 26.80 -20.86 50.03
N LYS A 39 25.58 -21.19 50.42
CA LYS A 39 24.40 -20.35 50.22
C LYS A 39 24.01 -19.68 51.53
N ARG A 40 23.86 -18.34 51.51
CA ARG A 40 23.32 -17.60 52.64
C ARG A 40 21.82 -17.87 52.78
N SER A 41 21.37 -18.16 53.99
CA SER A 41 19.94 -18.19 54.29
C SER A 41 19.39 -16.77 54.32
N GLU A 42 18.19 -16.63 53.77
CA GLU A 42 17.49 -15.34 53.67
C GLU A 42 17.05 -14.86 55.06
N THR A 43 16.48 -15.75 55.87
CA THR A 43 15.96 -15.45 57.20
C THR A 43 17.06 -15.41 58.28
N LEU A 44 17.89 -16.45 58.35
CA LEU A 44 18.89 -16.60 59.43
C LEU A 44 20.24 -15.97 59.10
N ARG A 45 20.44 -15.43 57.88
CA ARG A 45 21.71 -14.86 57.39
C ARG A 45 22.93 -15.78 57.55
N LYS A 46 22.69 -17.09 57.69
CA LYS A 46 23.69 -18.13 57.95
C LYS A 46 24.15 -18.77 56.64
N TRP A 47 25.46 -18.97 56.51
CA TRP A 47 26.06 -19.71 55.39
C TRP A 47 25.83 -21.20 55.58
N ASN A 48 25.32 -21.84 54.54
CA ASN A 48 25.10 -23.28 54.53
C ASN A 48 25.65 -23.86 53.24
N GLU A 49 26.43 -24.93 53.36
CA GLU A 49 26.88 -25.68 52.19
C GLU A 49 25.70 -26.40 51.54
N ARG A 50 25.63 -26.29 50.22
CA ARG A 50 24.61 -26.92 49.38
C ARG A 50 25.27 -27.47 48.13
N TRP A 51 24.79 -28.63 47.70
CA TRP A 51 25.10 -29.14 46.37
C TRP A 51 24.16 -28.47 45.37
N VAL A 52 24.70 -27.65 44.49
CA VAL A 52 23.93 -26.87 43.53
C VAL A 52 24.05 -27.51 42.15
N ILE A 53 22.95 -27.51 41.41
CA ILE A 53 22.84 -28.06 40.05
C ILE A 53 22.16 -26.99 39.19
N LEU A 54 22.82 -26.55 38.14
CA LEU A 54 22.30 -25.60 37.16
C LEU A 54 22.13 -26.32 35.82
N ASP A 55 20.92 -26.24 35.29
CA ASP A 55 20.66 -26.56 33.88
C ASP A 55 20.77 -25.29 33.02
N PRO A 56 21.85 -25.16 32.22
CA PRO A 56 22.11 -23.95 31.44
C PRO A 56 21.13 -23.76 30.27
N THR A 57 20.36 -24.78 29.89
CA THR A 57 19.38 -24.64 28.81
C THR A 57 18.03 -24.15 29.30
N THR A 58 17.69 -24.42 30.57
CA THR A 58 16.38 -24.06 31.15
C THR A 58 16.46 -22.94 32.18
N GLY A 59 17.65 -22.59 32.68
CA GLY A 59 17.78 -21.66 33.81
C GLY A 59 17.38 -22.27 35.15
N ARG A 60 17.13 -23.58 35.20
CA ARG A 60 16.70 -24.27 36.43
C ARG A 60 17.91 -24.50 37.32
N MET A 61 18.01 -23.72 38.40
CA MET A 61 19.08 -23.83 39.40
C MET A 61 18.54 -24.43 40.70
N GLU A 62 18.85 -25.69 40.96
CA GLU A 62 18.39 -26.43 42.13
C GLU A 62 19.49 -26.59 43.16
N TYR A 63 19.12 -26.79 44.42
CA TYR A 63 20.07 -27.10 45.47
C TYR A 63 19.58 -28.20 46.41
N LYS A 64 20.53 -29.00 46.88
CA LYS A 64 20.37 -30.15 47.78
C LYS A 64 21.26 -29.97 49.01
N ILE A 65 21.02 -30.75 50.08
CA ILE A 65 21.91 -30.73 51.26
C ILE A 65 23.22 -31.42 50.91
N ARG A 66 23.17 -32.54 50.17
CA ARG A 66 24.37 -33.28 49.71
C ARG A 66 24.24 -33.73 48.26
N ARG A 67 25.39 -34.07 47.64
CA ARG A 67 25.47 -34.56 46.25
C ARG A 67 24.56 -35.76 45.97
N ASN A 68 24.56 -36.75 46.87
CA ASN A 68 23.86 -38.03 46.67
C ASN A 68 22.41 -38.02 47.19
N GLU A 69 21.87 -36.86 47.54
CA GLU A 69 20.51 -36.77 48.07
C GLU A 69 19.49 -36.78 46.91
N PRO A 70 18.44 -37.63 46.98
CA PRO A 70 17.43 -37.69 45.92
C PRO A 70 16.51 -36.46 45.94
N THR A 71 16.26 -35.90 47.12
CA THR A 71 15.30 -34.79 47.32
C THR A 71 15.95 -33.44 47.07
N VAL A 72 15.33 -32.63 46.20
CA VAL A 72 15.69 -31.21 46.00
C VAL A 72 15.23 -30.40 47.21
N LYS A 73 16.14 -29.65 47.83
CA LYS A 73 15.82 -28.80 48.99
C LYS A 73 15.12 -27.50 48.59
N GLY A 74 15.44 -26.97 47.41
CA GLY A 74 14.77 -25.83 46.81
C GLY A 74 15.40 -25.41 45.49
N THR A 75 14.83 -24.37 44.89
CA THR A 75 15.25 -23.82 43.60
C THR A 75 15.54 -22.33 43.74
N ILE A 76 16.56 -21.86 43.01
CA ILE A 76 16.87 -20.45 42.79
C ILE A 76 16.29 -20.11 41.41
N LEU A 77 15.35 -19.18 41.39
CA LEU A 77 14.73 -18.70 40.16
C LEU A 77 15.40 -17.39 39.76
N PHE A 78 15.86 -17.32 38.52
CA PHE A 78 16.37 -16.12 37.88
C PHE A 78 15.85 -16.07 36.44
N ASP A 79 15.79 -14.87 35.87
CA ASP A 79 15.26 -14.65 34.53
C ASP A 79 16.21 -13.80 33.67
N ALA A 80 15.78 -13.50 32.45
CA ALA A 80 16.53 -12.71 31.48
C ALA A 80 16.93 -11.30 32.00
N ASN A 81 16.29 -10.80 33.05
CA ASN A 81 16.50 -9.49 33.63
C ASN A 81 17.15 -9.54 35.03
N SER A 82 17.50 -10.72 35.54
CA SER A 82 18.21 -10.85 36.82
C SER A 82 19.60 -10.21 36.79
N THR A 83 20.07 -9.70 37.92
CA THR A 83 21.44 -9.21 38.09
C THR A 83 22.32 -10.37 38.56
N ILE A 84 23.34 -10.74 37.80
CA ILE A 84 24.26 -11.84 38.13
C ILE A 84 25.68 -11.27 38.12
N THR A 85 26.32 -11.19 39.29
CA THR A 85 27.58 -10.46 39.41
C THR A 85 28.49 -11.04 40.49
N LEU A 86 29.79 -11.10 40.18
CA LEU A 86 30.84 -11.35 41.17
C LEU A 86 30.86 -10.18 42.16
N SER A 87 30.85 -10.50 43.45
CA SER A 87 30.89 -9.45 44.45
C SER A 87 32.33 -8.93 44.60
N PRO A 88 32.55 -7.61 44.51
CA PRO A 88 33.85 -7.03 44.86
C PRO A 88 34.09 -7.07 46.38
N VAL A 89 33.07 -7.38 47.17
CA VAL A 89 33.12 -7.44 48.62
C VAL A 89 32.91 -8.88 49.07
N ASN A 90 33.79 -9.34 49.95
CA ASN A 90 33.63 -10.63 50.61
C ASN A 90 32.60 -10.54 51.75
N PHE A 91 31.33 -10.77 51.42
CA PHE A 91 30.25 -10.83 52.41
C PHE A 91 30.24 -12.11 53.25
N HIS A 92 31.12 -13.08 52.98
CA HIS A 92 31.34 -14.22 53.87
C HIS A 92 32.13 -13.77 55.11
N GLY A 93 32.99 -12.77 54.97
CA GLY A 93 33.73 -12.14 56.07
C GLY A 93 35.02 -12.86 56.48
N MET A 94 35.41 -13.95 55.81
CA MET A 94 36.70 -14.62 56.02
C MET A 94 37.62 -14.44 54.82
N GLN A 95 38.85 -13.97 55.03
CA GLN A 95 39.84 -13.66 53.97
C GLN A 95 40.02 -14.78 52.93
N LYS A 96 39.91 -16.06 53.33
CA LYS A 96 40.00 -17.20 52.42
C LYS A 96 38.94 -17.20 51.30
N TYR A 97 37.89 -16.40 51.43
CA TYR A 97 36.80 -16.24 50.47
C TYR A 97 36.84 -14.92 49.71
N ASP A 98 37.95 -14.19 49.75
CA ASP A 98 38.14 -12.99 48.94
C ASP A 98 38.07 -13.33 47.46
N GLY A 99 37.17 -12.65 46.73
CA GLY A 99 36.88 -12.94 45.33
C GLY A 99 36.07 -14.23 45.07
N CYS A 100 35.61 -14.92 46.12
CA CYS A 100 34.81 -16.14 45.99
C CYS A 100 33.29 -15.90 46.05
N CYS A 101 32.89 -14.69 46.41
CA CYS A 101 31.50 -14.30 46.65
C CYS A 101 30.83 -13.78 45.38
N PHE A 102 29.57 -14.16 45.14
CA PHE A 102 28.74 -13.64 44.05
C PHE A 102 27.27 -13.64 44.44
N TYR A 103 26.45 -12.85 43.74
CA TYR A 103 25.03 -12.77 44.03
C TYR A 103 24.16 -12.78 42.77
N ILE A 104 22.91 -13.20 42.98
CA ILE A 104 21.85 -13.22 41.99
C ILE A 104 20.71 -12.37 42.54
N GLY A 105 20.46 -11.21 41.94
CA GLY A 105 19.31 -10.36 42.23
C GLY A 105 18.20 -10.60 41.22
N THR A 106 16.97 -10.83 41.68
CA THR A 106 15.83 -11.05 40.78
C THR A 106 14.95 -9.80 40.66
N PRO A 107 14.19 -9.63 39.56
CA PRO A 107 13.24 -8.52 39.43
C PRO A 107 12.17 -8.49 40.52
N GLN A 108 11.90 -9.62 41.18
CA GLN A 108 11.00 -9.72 42.33
C GLN A 108 11.66 -9.29 43.65
N LYS A 109 12.80 -8.59 43.58
CA LYS A 109 13.60 -8.07 44.71
C LYS A 109 14.07 -9.16 45.67
N LYS A 110 14.34 -10.35 45.15
CA LYS A 110 14.91 -11.44 45.93
C LYS A 110 16.39 -11.59 45.60
N ASP A 111 17.23 -11.47 46.64
CA ASP A 111 18.68 -11.55 46.49
C ASP A 111 19.22 -12.86 47.06
N TYR A 112 19.97 -13.59 46.24
CA TYR A 112 20.67 -14.79 46.64
C TYR A 112 22.16 -14.52 46.74
N PHE A 113 22.73 -14.69 47.93
CA PHE A 113 24.16 -14.56 48.17
C PHE A 113 24.82 -15.93 48.23
N LEU A 114 25.86 -16.12 47.41
CA LEU A 114 26.56 -17.38 47.20
C LEU A 114 28.07 -17.18 47.33
N CYS A 115 28.77 -18.21 47.80
CA CYS A 115 30.22 -18.21 47.90
C CYS A 115 30.76 -19.57 47.43
N ALA A 116 31.73 -19.54 46.53
CA ALA A 116 32.45 -20.72 46.07
C ALA A 116 33.69 -20.97 46.94
N GLU A 117 34.35 -22.11 46.73
CA GLU A 117 35.57 -22.47 47.45
C GLU A 117 36.79 -21.68 46.95
N THR A 118 36.83 -21.34 45.67
CA THR A 118 37.93 -20.59 45.05
C THR A 118 37.40 -19.45 44.17
N PRO A 119 38.22 -18.41 43.92
CA PRO A 119 37.84 -17.34 43.00
C PRO A 119 37.61 -17.84 41.57
N GLY A 120 38.35 -18.88 41.15
CA GLY A 120 38.15 -19.55 39.87
C GLY A 120 36.77 -20.19 39.76
N ALA A 121 36.37 -20.96 40.77
CA ALA A 121 35.04 -21.56 40.83
C ALA A 121 33.92 -20.49 40.88
N ALA A 122 34.13 -19.38 41.60
CA ALA A 122 33.16 -18.28 41.62
C ALA A 122 32.96 -17.66 40.23
N ARG A 123 34.05 -17.41 39.49
CA ARG A 123 33.99 -16.95 38.09
C ARG A 123 33.27 -17.96 37.20
N ALA A 124 33.61 -19.25 37.32
CA ALA A 124 32.99 -20.33 36.55
C ALA A 124 31.45 -20.38 36.73
N TRP A 125 30.98 -20.25 37.98
CA TRP A 125 29.55 -20.14 38.30
C TRP A 125 28.92 -18.91 37.66
N VAL A 126 29.51 -17.72 37.82
CA VAL A 126 28.96 -16.47 37.27
C VAL A 126 28.93 -16.49 35.75
N SER A 127 30.00 -16.93 35.09
CA SER A 127 30.07 -17.05 33.62
C SER A 127 28.98 -17.97 33.08
N THR A 128 28.78 -19.13 33.71
CA THR A 128 27.74 -20.07 33.28
C THR A 128 26.33 -19.53 33.52
N LEU A 129 26.11 -18.85 34.64
CA LEU A 129 24.83 -18.20 34.95
C LEU A 129 24.50 -17.06 33.97
N GLN A 130 25.49 -16.26 33.57
CA GLN A 130 25.33 -15.22 32.54
C GLN A 130 25.08 -15.82 31.15
N ALA A 131 25.78 -16.89 30.77
CA ALA A 131 25.50 -17.61 29.53
C ALA A 131 24.07 -18.19 29.52
N THR A 132 23.62 -18.72 30.65
CA THR A 132 22.24 -19.19 30.84
C THR A 132 21.23 -18.03 30.72
N GLN A 133 21.56 -16.85 31.24
CA GLN A 133 20.72 -15.67 31.09
C GLN A 133 20.55 -15.26 29.61
N LEU A 134 21.60 -15.38 28.80
CA LEU A 134 21.51 -15.14 27.35
C LEU A 134 20.58 -16.14 26.67
N VAL A 135 20.57 -17.40 27.09
CA VAL A 135 19.61 -18.42 26.62
C VAL A 135 18.18 -17.96 26.94
N LEU A 136 17.90 -17.59 28.19
CA LEU A 136 16.58 -17.10 28.61
C LEU A 136 16.14 -15.86 27.83
N LYS A 137 17.08 -14.95 27.51
CA LYS A 137 16.82 -13.75 26.70
C LYS A 137 16.48 -14.11 25.25
N ALA A 138 17.28 -14.95 24.60
CA ALA A 138 17.04 -15.40 23.23
C ALA A 138 15.69 -16.12 23.11
N HIS A 139 15.30 -16.90 24.12
CA HIS A 139 13.98 -17.53 24.17
C HIS A 139 12.84 -16.51 24.28
N LYS A 140 12.97 -15.54 25.18
CA LYS A 140 11.97 -14.47 25.35
C LYS A 140 11.77 -13.69 24.04
N GLU A 141 12.86 -13.38 23.35
CA GLU A 141 12.84 -12.68 22.05
C GLU A 141 12.22 -13.54 20.93
N ALA A 142 12.52 -14.84 20.89
CA ALA A 142 11.93 -15.78 19.94
C ALA A 142 10.41 -15.94 20.15
N VAL A 143 9.96 -16.04 21.41
CA VAL A 143 8.53 -16.15 21.76
C VAL A 143 7.79 -14.85 21.44
N ASN A 144 8.35 -13.69 21.77
CA ASN A 144 7.73 -12.39 21.47
C ASN A 144 7.64 -12.10 19.95
N SER A 145 8.42 -12.82 19.13
CA SER A 145 8.54 -12.61 17.68
C SER A 145 7.75 -13.61 16.84
N LEU A 146 6.87 -14.44 17.42
CA LEU A 146 6.17 -15.54 16.73
C LEU A 146 5.32 -15.14 15.50
N SER A 147 5.16 -13.84 15.20
CA SER A 147 4.45 -13.32 14.03
C SER A 147 5.33 -13.09 12.77
N GLY A 148 6.64 -13.39 12.77
CA GLY A 148 7.48 -13.21 11.57
C GLY A 148 8.90 -13.83 11.65
N ASN A 149 9.39 -14.34 10.50
CA ASN A 149 10.72 -14.95 10.27
C ASN A 149 11.20 -15.96 11.34
N GLY A 150 10.46 -17.05 11.54
CA GLY A 150 10.75 -18.06 12.56
C GLY A 150 12.06 -18.85 12.38
N SER A 151 12.56 -19.03 11.15
CA SER A 151 13.72 -19.91 10.88
C SER A 151 15.06 -19.33 11.37
N ALA A 152 15.36 -18.06 11.07
CA ALA A 152 16.62 -17.42 11.45
C ALA A 152 16.78 -17.27 12.98
N LYS A 153 15.67 -17.06 13.70
CA LYS A 153 15.67 -16.84 15.16
C LYS A 153 15.79 -18.15 15.96
N LEU A 154 15.28 -19.26 15.43
CA LEU A 154 15.53 -20.60 15.98
C LEU A 154 17.03 -20.97 15.90
N GLY A 155 17.72 -20.55 14.84
CA GLY A 155 19.18 -20.68 14.72
C GLY A 155 19.95 -19.90 15.80
N THR A 156 19.51 -18.68 16.13
CA THR A 156 20.09 -17.89 17.23
C THR A 156 19.93 -18.58 18.58
N VAL A 157 18.73 -19.11 18.86
CA VAL A 157 18.46 -19.86 20.10
C VAL A 157 19.37 -21.08 20.20
N ALA A 158 19.49 -21.87 19.13
CA ALA A 158 20.35 -23.06 19.11
C ALA A 158 21.83 -22.70 19.36
N ALA A 159 22.33 -21.62 18.76
CA ALA A 159 23.70 -21.16 18.94
C ALA A 159 23.98 -20.72 20.40
N VAL A 160 23.06 -19.98 21.02
CA VAL A 160 23.21 -19.51 22.41
C VAL A 160 23.12 -20.68 23.39
N VAL A 161 22.24 -21.66 23.13
CA VAL A 161 22.15 -22.90 23.92
C VAL A 161 23.44 -23.73 23.80
N ALA A 162 24.01 -23.85 22.60
CA ALA A 162 25.29 -24.54 22.40
C ALA A 162 26.44 -23.83 23.15
N ALA A 163 26.48 -22.50 23.09
CA ALA A 163 27.48 -21.70 23.82
C ALA A 163 27.35 -21.88 25.34
N ALA A 164 26.14 -21.80 25.90
CA ALA A 164 25.92 -21.98 27.33
C ALA A 164 26.31 -23.38 27.82
N ASN A 165 26.02 -24.41 27.02
CA ASN A 165 26.47 -25.78 27.28
C ASN A 165 28.00 -25.91 27.25
N SER A 166 28.67 -25.27 26.29
CA SER A 166 30.13 -25.25 26.21
C SER A 166 30.74 -24.55 27.44
N THR A 167 30.21 -23.40 27.83
CA THR A 167 30.65 -22.67 29.02
C THR A 167 30.45 -23.49 30.29
N ALA A 168 29.33 -24.22 30.42
CA ALA A 168 29.10 -25.11 31.56
C ALA A 168 30.11 -26.26 31.63
N LEU A 169 30.45 -26.86 30.47
CA LEU A 169 31.44 -27.95 30.40
C LEU A 169 32.84 -27.47 30.79
N GLU A 170 33.27 -26.31 30.30
CA GLU A 170 34.55 -25.71 30.68
C GLU A 170 34.58 -25.32 32.16
N SER A 171 33.52 -24.66 32.63
CA SER A 171 33.36 -24.24 34.02
C SER A 171 33.35 -25.42 35.01
N SER A 172 32.90 -26.61 34.57
CA SER A 172 32.95 -27.83 35.40
C SER A 172 34.38 -28.18 35.82
N LYS A 173 35.37 -27.96 34.94
CA LYS A 173 36.79 -28.25 35.23
C LYS A 173 37.32 -27.37 36.37
N ASP A 174 36.94 -26.09 36.38
CA ASP A 174 37.32 -25.15 37.45
C ASP A 174 36.68 -25.51 38.80
N ILE A 175 35.43 -25.99 38.77
CA ILE A 175 34.73 -26.47 39.98
C ILE A 175 35.36 -27.75 40.50
N GLU A 176 35.70 -28.70 39.63
CA GLU A 176 36.38 -29.95 40.00
C GLU A 176 37.77 -29.68 40.58
N ALA A 177 38.55 -28.78 39.96
CA ALA A 177 39.84 -28.37 40.48
C ALA A 177 39.73 -27.75 41.89
N ALA A 178 38.74 -26.89 42.11
CA ALA A 178 38.46 -26.31 43.42
C ALA A 178 38.12 -27.40 44.47
N MET A 179 37.36 -28.42 44.08
CA MET A 179 37.01 -29.55 44.94
C MET A 179 38.25 -30.37 45.34
N HIS A 180 39.19 -30.58 44.42
CA HIS A 180 40.46 -31.26 44.72
C HIS A 180 41.35 -30.50 45.72
N ILE A 181 41.37 -29.17 45.65
CA ILE A 181 42.11 -28.33 46.60
C ILE A 181 41.51 -28.47 48.00
N SER A 182 40.17 -28.42 48.11
CA SER A 182 39.48 -28.58 49.39
C SER A 182 39.73 -29.96 50.02
N LEU A 183 39.77 -31.04 49.21
CA LEU A 183 40.11 -32.38 49.65
C LEU A 183 41.56 -32.49 50.17
N ARG A 184 42.53 -31.87 49.49
CA ARG A 184 43.93 -31.86 49.93
C ARG A 184 44.11 -31.16 51.28
N ASN A 185 43.41 -30.05 51.49
CA ASN A 185 43.46 -29.30 52.74
C ASN A 185 42.86 -30.07 53.93
N ALA A 186 41.97 -31.04 53.69
CA ALA A 186 41.38 -31.87 54.73
C ALA A 186 42.26 -33.05 55.19
N LEU A 187 43.31 -33.42 54.44
CA LEU A 187 44.10 -34.66 54.62
C LEU A 187 45.54 -34.45 55.17
N GLY A 188 45.82 -33.35 55.87
CA GLY A 188 47.15 -32.88 56.33
C GLY A 188 48.27 -33.94 56.50
N VAL A 189 49.36 -33.82 55.74
CA VAL A 189 50.47 -34.81 55.66
C VAL A 189 51.63 -34.48 56.63
N ILE A 190 52.07 -35.47 57.41
CA ILE A 190 53.15 -35.43 58.43
C ILE A 190 54.28 -36.38 58.00
N THR A 191 55.55 -35.97 58.10
CA THR A 191 56.73 -36.87 57.95
C THR A 191 57.64 -36.83 59.19
N ASN A 192 58.09 -38.01 59.66
CA ASN A 192 58.91 -38.22 60.87
C ASN A 192 60.40 -38.49 60.55
N LYS A 193 61.30 -38.09 61.47
CA LYS A 193 62.76 -38.40 61.51
C LYS A 193 63.07 -39.57 62.47
N PRO A 194 64.18 -40.34 62.27
CA PRO A 194 64.64 -41.36 63.21
C PRO A 194 65.77 -40.88 64.16
N THR A 195 65.94 -41.64 65.24
CA THR A 195 66.71 -41.42 66.48
C THR A 195 68.15 -41.96 66.42
N ASP A 196 69.07 -41.29 67.12
CA ASP A 196 70.53 -41.44 67.05
C ASP A 196 71.12 -42.16 68.30
N GLY A 197 72.14 -42.98 68.12
CA GLY A 197 72.89 -43.70 69.16
C GLY A 197 74.32 -44.02 68.69
N PRO A 198 75.32 -44.14 69.59
CA PRO A 198 76.73 -43.95 69.23
C PRO A 198 77.29 -45.14 68.42
N MET A 199 77.83 -44.84 67.24
CA MET A 199 78.23 -45.80 66.20
C MET A 199 79.76 -46.05 66.23
N ASP A 200 80.18 -47.32 66.21
CA ASP A 200 81.57 -47.82 66.16
C ASP A 200 82.23 -47.57 64.78
N ASP A 201 83.56 -47.35 64.68
CA ASP A 201 84.25 -46.94 63.43
C ASP A 201 84.09 -47.95 62.28
N PHE A 202 84.08 -49.25 62.59
CA PHE A 202 83.77 -50.30 61.61
C PHE A 202 82.30 -50.26 61.18
N ALA A 203 81.39 -49.90 62.10
CA ALA A 203 79.98 -49.67 61.80
C ALA A 203 79.80 -48.40 60.95
N ILE A 204 80.58 -47.34 61.16
CA ILE A 204 80.57 -46.11 60.36
C ILE A 204 80.97 -46.41 58.91
N MET A 205 82.03 -47.20 58.68
CA MET A 205 82.46 -47.55 57.33
C MET A 205 81.42 -48.41 56.60
N LYS A 206 80.87 -49.42 57.29
CA LYS A 206 79.82 -50.28 56.73
C LYS A 206 78.55 -49.50 56.43
N GLU A 207 78.16 -48.60 57.32
CA GLU A 207 77.02 -47.70 57.13
C GLU A 207 77.26 -46.72 56.00
N THR A 208 78.46 -46.16 55.87
CA THR A 208 78.82 -45.26 54.77
C THR A 208 78.73 -45.97 53.41
N LEU A 209 79.25 -47.19 53.30
CA LEU A 209 79.13 -47.98 52.08
C LEU A 209 77.68 -48.35 51.77
N ARG A 210 76.90 -48.71 52.80
CA ARG A 210 75.46 -48.97 52.67
C ARG A 210 74.70 -47.74 52.18
N VAL A 211 74.98 -46.57 52.76
CA VAL A 211 74.39 -45.29 52.35
C VAL A 211 74.79 -44.94 50.91
N LYS A 212 76.03 -45.19 50.49
CA LYS A 212 76.45 -44.97 49.10
C LYS A 212 75.79 -45.93 48.12
N ASP A 213 75.59 -47.19 48.48
CA ASP A 213 74.83 -48.13 47.65
C ASP A 213 73.35 -47.72 47.56
N ASP A 214 72.74 -47.31 48.68
CA ASP A 214 71.38 -46.76 48.72
C ASP A 214 71.25 -45.48 47.87
N GLU A 215 72.23 -44.56 47.93
CA GLU A 215 72.30 -43.35 47.10
C GLU A 215 72.38 -43.70 45.61
N LEU A 216 73.21 -44.68 45.21
CA LEU A 216 73.31 -45.14 43.83
C LEU A 216 72.01 -45.81 43.34
N GLN A 217 71.39 -46.64 44.17
CA GLN A 217 70.10 -47.26 43.86
C GLN A 217 68.97 -46.22 43.76
N ASN A 218 68.99 -45.20 44.61
CA ASN A 218 68.09 -44.04 44.54
C ASN A 218 68.30 -43.29 43.21
N LEU A 219 69.55 -42.96 42.86
CA LEU A 219 69.87 -42.26 41.61
C LEU A 219 69.44 -43.06 40.37
N ALA A 220 69.63 -44.38 40.37
CA ALA A 220 69.19 -45.25 39.29
C ALA A 220 67.65 -45.36 39.17
N ARG A 221 66.92 -45.22 40.29
CA ARG A 221 65.45 -45.10 40.27
C ARG A 221 65.02 -43.75 39.71
N ASP A 222 65.67 -42.67 40.14
CA ASP A 222 65.36 -41.31 39.66
C ASP A 222 65.64 -41.15 38.15
N LEU A 223 66.74 -41.72 37.65
CA LEU A 223 67.03 -41.73 36.20
C LEU A 223 65.95 -42.46 35.40
N ARG A 224 65.51 -43.64 35.86
CA ARG A 224 64.41 -44.37 35.20
C ARG A 224 63.09 -43.61 35.26
N ALA A 225 62.81 -42.93 36.37
CA ALA A 225 61.63 -42.08 36.48
C ALA A 225 61.69 -40.91 35.47
N ARG A 226 62.86 -40.26 35.35
CA ARG A 226 63.08 -39.20 34.36
C ARG A 226 62.95 -39.71 32.92
N ASP A 227 63.51 -40.88 32.60
CA ASP A 227 63.35 -41.50 31.27
C ASP A 227 61.88 -41.78 30.96
N SER A 228 61.11 -42.25 31.94
CA SER A 228 59.66 -42.44 31.79
C SER A 228 58.95 -41.11 31.52
N THR A 229 59.30 -40.04 32.23
CA THR A 229 58.73 -38.70 31.99
C THR A 229 59.12 -38.17 30.61
N ILE A 230 60.37 -38.35 30.18
CA ILE A 230 60.84 -37.94 28.85
C ILE A 230 60.05 -38.67 27.77
N LYS A 231 59.80 -39.98 27.94
CA LYS A 231 58.99 -40.76 27.01
C LYS A 231 57.55 -40.25 26.92
N GLU A 232 56.92 -39.96 28.06
CA GLU A 232 55.56 -39.39 28.11
C GLU A 232 55.50 -38.01 27.44
N ILE A 233 56.51 -37.16 27.65
CA ILE A 233 56.59 -35.86 26.98
C ILE A 233 56.76 -36.04 25.47
N ALA A 234 57.60 -36.98 25.03
CA ALA A 234 57.79 -37.25 23.61
C ALA A 234 56.48 -37.74 22.94
N GLU A 235 55.73 -38.61 23.60
CA GLU A 235 54.43 -39.09 23.12
C GLU A 235 53.42 -37.94 22.99
N LYS A 236 53.30 -37.08 24.02
CA LYS A 236 52.44 -35.89 23.96
C LYS A 236 52.84 -34.90 22.86
N LEU A 237 54.14 -34.74 22.60
CA LEU A 237 54.61 -33.88 21.52
C LEU A 237 54.24 -34.46 20.15
N THR A 238 54.31 -35.78 19.97
CA THR A 238 53.84 -36.46 18.75
C THR A 238 52.34 -36.28 18.57
N GLU A 239 51.52 -36.53 19.60
CA GLU A 239 50.07 -36.30 19.55
C GLU A 239 49.72 -34.84 19.20
N THR A 240 50.48 -33.89 19.76
CA THR A 240 50.31 -32.46 19.46
C THR A 240 50.67 -32.14 18.00
N ALA A 241 51.73 -32.74 17.48
CA ALA A 241 52.14 -32.57 16.08
C ALA A 241 51.08 -33.13 15.11
N GLU A 242 50.58 -34.33 15.37
CA GLU A 242 49.50 -34.96 14.58
C GLU A 242 48.21 -34.14 14.64
N ALA A 243 47.83 -33.63 15.82
CA ALA A 243 46.68 -32.75 15.97
C ALA A 243 46.86 -31.42 15.19
N ALA A 244 48.07 -30.86 15.19
CA ALA A 244 48.38 -29.65 14.44
C ALA A 244 48.31 -29.88 12.92
N GLU A 245 48.82 -31.01 12.43
CA GLU A 245 48.74 -31.40 11.01
C GLU A 245 47.29 -31.62 10.57
N ALA A 246 46.49 -32.31 11.39
CA ALA A 246 45.07 -32.50 11.14
C ALA A 246 44.31 -31.15 11.11
N ALA A 247 44.62 -30.24 12.03
CA ALA A 247 44.03 -28.91 12.07
C ALA A 247 44.42 -28.06 10.85
N ALA A 248 45.69 -28.11 10.42
CA ALA A 248 46.17 -27.41 9.22
C ALA A 248 45.48 -27.95 7.96
N SER A 249 45.35 -29.28 7.84
CA SER A 249 44.66 -29.93 6.74
C SER A 249 43.18 -29.54 6.69
N ALA A 250 42.49 -29.55 7.84
CA ALA A 250 41.11 -29.10 7.95
C ALA A 250 40.97 -27.61 7.55
N ALA A 251 41.85 -26.74 8.02
CA ALA A 251 41.85 -25.32 7.64
C ALA A 251 42.00 -25.13 6.13
N HIS A 252 42.89 -25.89 5.47
CA HIS A 252 43.07 -25.83 4.02
C HIS A 252 41.79 -26.27 3.27
N THR A 253 41.14 -27.36 3.72
CA THR A 253 39.88 -27.79 3.10
C THR A 253 38.77 -26.75 3.24
N ILE A 254 38.69 -26.08 4.40
CA ILE A 254 37.71 -25.00 4.64
C ILE A 254 38.00 -23.80 3.74
N ASP A 255 39.26 -23.40 3.57
CA ASP A 255 39.63 -22.29 2.68
C ASP A 255 39.27 -22.59 1.21
N GLU A 256 39.50 -23.83 0.75
CA GLU A 256 39.11 -24.24 -0.60
C GLU A 256 37.59 -24.15 -0.80
N GLN A 257 36.81 -24.67 0.15
CA GLN A 257 35.35 -24.58 0.08
C GLN A 257 34.87 -23.13 0.13
N ARG A 258 35.48 -22.29 0.97
CA ARG A 258 35.19 -20.85 1.01
C ARG A 258 35.46 -20.20 -0.34
N ARG A 259 36.57 -20.53 -1.01
CA ARG A 259 36.92 -19.98 -2.32
C ARG A 259 35.88 -20.34 -3.38
N ILE A 260 35.43 -21.60 -3.41
CA ILE A 260 34.39 -22.08 -4.32
C ILE A 260 33.07 -21.34 -4.06
N VAL A 261 32.65 -21.22 -2.81
CA VAL A 261 31.41 -20.51 -2.44
C VAL A 261 31.49 -19.03 -2.81
N CYS A 262 32.61 -18.36 -2.59
CA CYS A 262 32.80 -16.97 -3.00
C CYS A 262 32.66 -16.80 -4.52
N ALA A 263 33.27 -17.69 -5.32
CA ALA A 263 33.14 -17.65 -6.78
C ALA A 263 31.69 -17.85 -7.25
N GLU A 264 30.95 -18.73 -6.58
CA GLU A 264 29.53 -18.96 -6.87
C GLU A 264 28.66 -17.74 -6.50
N ILE A 265 28.93 -17.08 -5.37
CA ILE A 265 28.26 -15.84 -4.99
C ILE A 265 28.50 -14.73 -6.02
N GLU A 266 29.73 -14.57 -6.51
CA GLU A 266 30.05 -13.59 -7.55
C GLU A 266 29.33 -13.88 -8.87
N ARG A 267 29.24 -15.16 -9.25
CA ARG A 267 28.48 -15.60 -10.43
C ARG A 267 26.99 -15.27 -10.28
N LEU A 268 26.38 -15.66 -9.16
CA LEU A 268 24.97 -15.36 -8.87
C LEU A 268 24.70 -13.86 -8.83
N LYS A 269 25.62 -13.07 -8.29
CA LYS A 269 25.52 -11.61 -8.30
C LYS A 269 25.49 -11.06 -9.73
N LYS A 270 26.43 -11.48 -10.59
CA LYS A 270 26.45 -11.06 -12.00
C LYS A 270 25.17 -11.46 -12.75
N ASP A 271 24.66 -12.66 -12.51
CA ASP A 271 23.43 -13.12 -13.16
C ASP A 271 22.20 -12.34 -12.66
N SER A 272 22.13 -12.04 -11.36
CA SER A 272 21.11 -11.18 -10.77
C SER A 272 21.17 -9.75 -11.34
N ASP A 273 22.36 -9.17 -11.47
CA ASP A 273 22.55 -7.82 -12.01
C ASP A 273 22.08 -7.76 -13.48
N LYS A 274 22.42 -8.76 -14.31
CA LYS A 274 21.92 -8.85 -15.69
C LYS A 274 20.40 -8.99 -15.76
N GLN A 275 19.81 -9.77 -14.86
CA GLN A 275 18.35 -9.93 -14.81
C GLN A 275 17.66 -8.61 -14.40
N LEU A 276 18.26 -7.87 -13.47
CA LEU A 276 17.79 -6.55 -13.06
C LEU A 276 17.86 -5.55 -14.23
N GLU A 277 18.98 -5.50 -14.95
CA GLU A 277 19.14 -4.64 -16.14
C GLU A 277 18.10 -4.97 -17.22
N SER A 278 17.87 -6.26 -17.52
CA SER A 278 16.84 -6.69 -18.47
C SER A 278 15.43 -6.28 -18.03
N SER A 279 15.14 -6.39 -16.73
CA SER A 279 13.83 -6.01 -16.18
C SER A 279 13.62 -4.50 -16.21
N MET A 280 14.66 -3.72 -15.91
CA MET A 280 14.63 -2.25 -16.04
C MET A 280 14.40 -1.81 -17.49
N LEU A 281 15.04 -2.46 -18.46
CA LEU A 281 14.83 -2.11 -19.88
C LEU A 281 13.39 -2.38 -20.31
N LYS A 282 12.81 -3.52 -19.91
CA LYS A 282 11.40 -3.85 -20.16
C LYS A 282 10.44 -2.87 -19.49
N LEU A 283 10.77 -2.42 -18.28
CA LEU A 283 9.97 -1.42 -17.57
C LEU A 283 9.96 -0.10 -18.34
N LYS A 284 11.12 0.38 -18.79
CA LYS A 284 11.22 1.61 -19.61
C LYS A 284 10.42 1.50 -20.90
N ASP A 285 10.55 0.40 -21.64
CA ASP A 285 9.74 0.16 -22.86
C ASP A 285 8.23 0.16 -22.57
N SER A 286 7.81 -0.45 -21.44
CA SER A 286 6.40 -0.43 -21.03
C SER A 286 5.91 0.96 -20.61
N GLU A 287 6.77 1.76 -19.98
CA GLU A 287 6.48 3.14 -19.59
C GLU A 287 6.33 4.05 -20.81
N GLU A 288 7.21 3.90 -21.81
CA GLU A 288 7.12 4.60 -23.09
C GLU A 288 5.82 4.27 -23.84
N LYS A 289 5.42 2.98 -23.86
CA LYS A 289 4.13 2.54 -24.43
C LYS A 289 2.95 3.14 -23.67
N ALA A 290 3.01 3.18 -22.34
CA ALA A 290 1.95 3.79 -21.53
C ALA A 290 1.82 5.30 -21.80
N MET A 291 2.95 6.01 -21.96
CA MET A 291 2.96 7.41 -22.34
C MET A 291 2.35 7.64 -23.74
N ALA A 292 2.68 6.78 -24.71
CA ALA A 292 2.10 6.85 -26.05
C ALA A 292 0.57 6.66 -26.04
N LEU A 293 0.09 5.63 -25.34
CA LEU A 293 -1.34 5.37 -25.18
C LEU A 293 -2.06 6.51 -24.43
N SER A 294 -1.42 7.11 -23.43
CA SER A 294 -1.99 8.27 -22.73
C SER A 294 -2.19 9.46 -23.69
N LYS A 295 -1.21 9.72 -24.56
CA LYS A 295 -1.33 10.80 -25.57
C LYS A 295 -2.43 10.53 -26.58
N GLU A 296 -2.57 9.28 -27.03
CA GLU A 296 -3.64 8.84 -27.93
C GLU A 296 -5.01 9.02 -27.28
N ARG A 297 -5.17 8.58 -26.02
CA ARG A 297 -6.39 8.78 -25.24
C ARG A 297 -6.76 10.27 -25.17
N ASP A 298 -5.80 11.15 -24.86
CA ASP A 298 -6.07 12.59 -24.75
C ASP A 298 -6.48 13.19 -26.10
N GLN A 299 -5.92 12.69 -27.20
CA GLN A 299 -6.34 13.10 -28.54
C GLN A 299 -7.77 12.65 -28.85
N LEU A 300 -8.13 11.40 -28.50
CA LEU A 300 -9.49 10.88 -28.68
C LEU A 300 -10.51 11.64 -27.83
N ILE A 301 -10.14 12.04 -26.61
CA ILE A 301 -10.98 12.88 -25.75
C ILE A 301 -11.25 14.23 -26.43
N ARG A 302 -10.20 14.90 -26.95
CA ARG A 302 -10.38 16.15 -27.70
C ARG A 302 -11.29 15.99 -28.91
N GLN A 303 -11.11 14.92 -29.68
CA GLN A 303 -11.95 14.64 -30.86
C GLN A 303 -13.41 14.41 -30.47
N ARG A 304 -13.66 13.63 -29.42
CA ARG A 304 -15.01 13.41 -28.86
C ARG A 304 -15.64 14.73 -28.44
N ASP A 305 -14.91 15.57 -27.73
CA ASP A 305 -15.44 16.84 -27.20
C ASP A 305 -15.77 17.83 -28.32
N SER A 306 -14.92 17.92 -29.35
CA SER A 306 -15.20 18.70 -30.56
C SER A 306 -16.45 18.20 -31.29
N ALA A 307 -16.61 16.88 -31.45
CA ALA A 307 -17.77 16.29 -32.10
C ALA A 307 -19.07 16.54 -31.30
N LEU A 308 -18.99 16.48 -29.96
CA LEU A 308 -20.11 16.83 -29.09
C LEU A 308 -20.50 18.30 -29.22
N GLN A 309 -19.52 19.21 -29.23
CA GLN A 309 -19.76 20.63 -29.40
C GLN A 309 -20.43 20.93 -30.75
N GLU A 310 -19.94 20.32 -31.83
CA GLU A 310 -20.54 20.44 -33.15
C GLU A 310 -21.97 19.91 -33.19
N ALA A 311 -22.21 18.72 -32.60
CA ALA A 311 -23.56 18.17 -32.51
C ALA A 311 -24.52 19.08 -31.72
N HIS A 312 -24.06 19.72 -30.65
CA HIS A 312 -24.84 20.72 -29.91
C HIS A 312 -25.16 21.96 -30.76
N MET A 313 -24.20 22.45 -31.54
CA MET A 313 -24.42 23.56 -32.48
C MET A 313 -25.50 23.20 -33.50
N TRP A 314 -25.40 22.03 -34.14
CA TRP A 314 -26.40 21.57 -35.11
C TRP A 314 -27.79 21.39 -34.49
N ARG A 315 -27.88 20.87 -33.26
CA ARG A 315 -29.16 20.79 -32.54
C ARG A 315 -29.78 22.17 -32.28
N SER A 316 -28.95 23.16 -31.92
CA SER A 316 -29.40 24.53 -31.71
C SER A 316 -29.90 25.17 -33.01
N GLU A 317 -29.16 25.02 -34.11
CA GLU A 317 -29.58 25.52 -35.42
C GLU A 317 -30.84 24.82 -35.93
N LEU A 318 -30.98 23.51 -35.69
CA LEU A 318 -32.19 22.77 -36.01
C LEU A 318 -33.41 23.28 -35.20
N ALA A 319 -33.22 23.58 -33.91
CA ALA A 319 -34.28 24.15 -33.08
C ALA A 319 -34.73 25.52 -33.61
N LYS A 320 -33.79 26.42 -33.94
CA LYS A 320 -34.09 27.72 -34.57
C LYS A 320 -34.80 27.56 -35.92
N ALA A 321 -34.38 26.59 -36.74
CA ALA A 321 -35.02 26.32 -38.02
C ALA A 321 -36.46 25.84 -37.85
N ARG A 322 -36.71 24.95 -36.89
CA ARG A 322 -38.06 24.47 -36.54
C ARG A 322 -38.95 25.61 -36.04
N GLU A 323 -38.43 26.48 -35.19
CA GLU A 323 -39.17 27.67 -34.73
C GLU A 323 -39.56 28.59 -35.90
N ARG A 324 -38.63 28.86 -36.82
CA ARG A 324 -38.93 29.66 -38.02
C ARG A 324 -40.01 29.03 -38.90
N VAL A 325 -40.00 27.70 -39.05
CA VAL A 325 -41.04 26.98 -39.81
C VAL A 325 -42.40 27.18 -39.15
N VAL A 326 -42.52 27.01 -37.83
CA VAL A 326 -43.79 27.21 -37.09
C VAL A 326 -44.30 28.65 -37.26
N ILE A 327 -43.41 29.66 -37.22
CA ILE A 327 -43.79 31.07 -37.42
C ILE A 327 -44.32 31.29 -38.84
N LEU A 328 -43.66 30.74 -39.85
CA LEU A 328 -44.06 30.84 -41.26
C LEU A 328 -45.38 30.11 -41.52
N GLU A 329 -45.56 28.90 -40.99
CA GLU A 329 -46.83 28.15 -41.05
C GLU A 329 -47.98 28.97 -40.44
N ALA A 330 -47.78 29.55 -39.25
CA ALA A 330 -48.78 30.41 -38.63
C ALA A 330 -49.07 31.68 -39.47
N ALA A 331 -48.08 32.22 -40.18
CA ALA A 331 -48.27 33.34 -41.10
C ALA A 331 -49.08 32.96 -42.34
N VAL A 332 -48.81 31.78 -42.92
CA VAL A 332 -49.57 31.22 -44.05
C VAL A 332 -51.02 30.99 -43.64
N VAL A 333 -51.29 30.33 -42.50
CA VAL A 333 -52.65 30.10 -42.00
C VAL A 333 -53.42 31.41 -41.81
N ARG A 334 -52.77 32.46 -41.27
CA ARG A 334 -53.39 33.80 -41.13
C ARG A 334 -53.68 34.44 -42.50
N ALA A 335 -52.82 34.24 -43.49
CA ALA A 335 -53.03 34.76 -44.84
C ALA A 335 -54.19 34.03 -45.54
N GLU A 336 -54.23 32.70 -45.44
CA GLU A 336 -55.33 31.86 -45.95
C GLU A 336 -56.67 32.22 -45.30
N GLU A 337 -56.70 32.46 -43.98
CA GLU A 337 -57.90 32.94 -43.28
C GLU A 337 -58.38 34.29 -43.83
N LYS A 338 -57.47 35.25 -44.05
CA LYS A 338 -57.82 36.56 -44.61
C LYS A 338 -58.40 36.44 -46.02
N VAL A 339 -57.83 35.56 -46.86
CA VAL A 339 -58.36 35.28 -48.20
C VAL A 339 -59.75 34.69 -48.09
N ARG A 340 -59.96 33.68 -47.22
CA ARG A 340 -61.28 33.06 -47.02
C ARG A 340 -62.34 34.06 -46.55
N VAL A 341 -61.99 34.96 -45.62
CA VAL A 341 -62.88 36.03 -45.15
C VAL A 341 -63.21 37.02 -46.27
N ALA A 342 -62.22 37.43 -47.08
CA ALA A 342 -62.45 38.32 -48.20
C ALA A 342 -63.31 37.68 -49.31
N GLU A 343 -63.10 36.39 -49.59
CA GLU A 343 -63.94 35.61 -50.51
C GLU A 343 -65.38 35.52 -50.01
N ALA A 344 -65.58 35.25 -48.71
CA ALA A 344 -66.92 35.21 -48.10
C ALA A 344 -67.62 36.59 -48.14
N ASP A 345 -66.91 37.69 -47.89
CA ASP A 345 -67.45 39.06 -48.01
C ASP A 345 -67.81 39.39 -49.46
N ALA A 346 -66.95 39.05 -50.43
CA ALA A 346 -67.23 39.23 -51.85
C ALA A 346 -68.45 38.41 -52.29
N GLU A 347 -68.57 37.15 -51.87
CA GLU A 347 -69.72 36.31 -52.16
C GLU A 347 -71.01 36.88 -51.54
N ALA A 348 -70.95 37.41 -50.31
CA ALA A 348 -72.08 38.07 -49.67
C ALA A 348 -72.54 39.32 -50.44
N ARG A 349 -71.60 40.17 -50.89
CA ARG A 349 -71.91 41.35 -51.73
C ARG A 349 -72.50 40.96 -53.08
N ILE A 350 -72.01 39.89 -53.70
CA ILE A 350 -72.61 39.36 -54.95
C ILE A 350 -74.04 38.91 -54.69
N LYS A 351 -74.29 38.14 -53.61
CA LYS A 351 -75.65 37.72 -53.22
C LYS A 351 -76.57 38.91 -52.98
N GLU A 352 -76.10 39.95 -52.30
CA GLU A 352 -76.85 41.19 -52.09
C GLU A 352 -77.15 41.92 -53.40
N ALA A 353 -76.15 42.03 -54.30
CA ALA A 353 -76.31 42.66 -55.61
C ALA A 353 -77.35 41.90 -56.47
N VAL A 354 -77.29 40.57 -56.49
CA VAL A 354 -78.26 39.71 -57.20
C VAL A 354 -79.67 39.89 -56.62
N GLN A 355 -79.81 39.99 -55.29
CA GLN A 355 -81.11 40.26 -54.66
C GLN A 355 -81.65 41.65 -55.04
N LYS A 356 -80.80 42.69 -55.04
CA LYS A 356 -81.18 44.05 -55.48
C LYS A 356 -81.58 44.09 -56.94
N GLU A 357 -80.85 43.40 -57.81
CA GLU A 357 -81.18 43.29 -59.24
C GLU A 357 -82.53 42.59 -59.44
N SER A 358 -82.78 41.49 -58.72
CA SER A 358 -84.07 40.79 -58.74
C SER A 358 -85.23 41.67 -58.27
N ALA A 359 -85.02 42.45 -57.20
CA ALA A 359 -86.00 43.44 -56.72
C ALA A 359 -86.25 44.54 -57.77
N ALA A 360 -85.21 45.11 -58.37
CA ALA A 360 -85.33 46.12 -59.40
C ALA A 360 -86.03 45.60 -60.67
N LEU A 361 -85.79 44.33 -61.06
CA LEU A 361 -86.51 43.68 -62.16
C LEU A 361 -87.99 43.51 -61.83
N LYS A 362 -88.33 43.16 -60.59
CA LYS A 362 -89.73 43.07 -60.14
C LYS A 362 -90.41 44.44 -60.18
N ASP A 363 -89.75 45.48 -59.66
CA ASP A 363 -90.25 46.86 -59.69
C ASP A 363 -90.45 47.35 -61.14
N LYS A 364 -89.49 47.04 -62.03
CA LYS A 364 -89.62 47.31 -63.48
C LYS A 364 -90.82 46.60 -64.08
N GLN A 365 -91.07 45.35 -63.72
CA GLN A 365 -92.23 44.60 -64.19
C GLN A 365 -93.54 45.22 -63.70
N GLU A 366 -93.60 45.64 -62.43
CA GLU A 366 -94.75 46.36 -61.85
C GLU A 366 -94.98 47.70 -62.55
N LEU A 367 -93.91 48.47 -62.82
CA LEU A 367 -93.98 49.70 -63.59
C LEU A 367 -94.43 49.47 -65.03
N LEU A 368 -93.99 48.41 -65.70
CA LEU A 368 -94.47 48.05 -67.04
C LEU A 368 -95.97 47.75 -67.03
N VAL A 369 -96.46 47.02 -66.03
CA VAL A 369 -97.90 46.80 -65.84
C VAL A 369 -98.64 48.12 -65.65
N TYR A 370 -98.07 49.03 -64.85
CA TYR A 370 -98.65 50.36 -64.63
C TYR A 370 -98.66 51.22 -65.91
N VAL A 371 -97.57 51.26 -66.66
CA VAL A 371 -97.48 51.95 -67.96
C VAL A 371 -98.48 51.36 -68.95
N ASN A 372 -98.62 50.05 -69.04
CA ASN A 372 -99.63 49.41 -69.88
C ASN A 372 -101.05 49.84 -69.48
N LYS A 373 -101.33 49.97 -68.17
CA LYS A 373 -102.62 50.46 -67.67
C LYS A 373 -102.86 51.93 -68.06
N LEU A 374 -101.84 52.79 -67.95
CA LEU A 374 -101.89 54.18 -68.39
C LEU A 374 -102.07 54.28 -69.92
N GLN A 375 -101.34 53.49 -70.69
CA GLN A 375 -101.45 53.43 -72.15
C GLN A 375 -102.85 52.96 -72.57
N ALA A 376 -103.44 52.01 -71.86
CA ALA A 376 -104.84 51.61 -72.06
C ALA A 376 -105.85 52.70 -71.62
N GLN A 377 -105.52 53.57 -70.66
CA GLN A 377 -106.31 54.75 -70.33
C GLN A 377 -106.18 55.84 -71.41
N LEU A 378 -104.97 56.07 -71.94
CA LEU A 378 -104.71 56.98 -73.05
C LEU A 378 -105.38 56.50 -74.34
N GLN A 379 -105.35 55.21 -74.65
CA GLN A 379 -106.10 54.65 -75.78
C GLN A 379 -107.61 54.81 -75.59
N ARG A 380 -108.14 54.68 -74.36
CA ARG A 380 -109.54 55.03 -74.07
C ARG A 380 -109.84 56.51 -74.31
N HIS A 381 -108.95 57.41 -73.90
CA HIS A 381 -109.05 58.85 -74.19
C HIS A 381 -108.92 59.17 -75.69
N HIS A 382 -108.09 58.43 -76.43
CA HIS A 382 -107.87 58.58 -77.87
C HIS A 382 -109.00 57.96 -78.71
N ILE A 383 -109.75 57.01 -78.15
CA ILE A 383 -110.99 56.48 -78.71
C ILE A 383 -112.17 57.42 -78.42
N ASP A 384 -112.20 58.11 -77.26
CA ASP A 384 -113.24 59.10 -76.90
C ASP A 384 -113.02 60.50 -77.49
N THR A 385 -111.83 60.80 -78.01
CA THR A 385 -111.50 62.12 -78.58
C THR A 385 -111.04 62.00 -80.04
N LYS A 386 -111.91 61.41 -80.87
CA LYS A 386 -111.85 61.60 -82.33
C LYS A 386 -113.01 62.47 -82.77
N GLN A 387 -112.83 63.80 -82.69
CA GLN A 387 -113.30 64.80 -83.66
C GLN A 387 -112.88 66.22 -83.21
N VAL A 388 -112.39 67.02 -84.18
CA VAL A 388 -112.25 68.51 -84.23
C VAL A 388 -110.82 69.11 -84.10
N PHE A 389 -110.34 69.58 -85.27
CA PHE A 389 -109.42 70.68 -85.64
C PHE A 389 -107.89 70.52 -85.86
N GLU A 390 -107.48 71.06 -87.02
CA GLU A 390 -106.12 71.37 -87.51
C GLU A 390 -105.66 72.80 -87.10
N GLU A 391 -104.35 73.02 -87.20
CA GLU A 391 -103.60 74.26 -87.54
C GLU A 391 -102.79 75.05 -86.47
N LYS A 392 -101.46 75.05 -86.70
CA LYS A 392 -100.44 76.14 -86.73
C LYS A 392 -99.74 76.74 -85.48
N SER A 393 -98.41 76.59 -85.54
CA SER A 393 -97.29 77.57 -85.45
C SER A 393 -96.87 78.32 -84.16
N GLU A 394 -95.55 78.17 -83.91
CA GLU A 394 -94.51 79.18 -83.57
C GLU A 394 -93.88 79.25 -82.15
N SER A 395 -92.58 78.90 -82.13
CA SER A 395 -91.42 79.69 -81.62
C SER A 395 -91.22 79.93 -80.11
N GLY A 396 -90.02 79.57 -79.59
CA GLY A 396 -89.39 80.29 -78.48
C GLY A 396 -88.46 79.53 -77.52
N ASN A 397 -87.18 79.42 -77.89
CA ASN A 397 -85.95 79.54 -77.07
C ASN A 397 -85.50 78.48 -76.02
N THR A 398 -84.28 78.00 -76.29
CA THR A 398 -83.16 77.40 -75.52
C THR A 398 -82.74 78.18 -74.24
N PRO A 399 -81.83 77.71 -73.32
CA PRO A 399 -80.57 77.00 -73.62
C PRO A 399 -79.94 75.99 -72.60
N LEU A 400 -78.81 75.40 -73.05
CA LEU A 400 -77.52 75.09 -72.35
C LEU A 400 -77.50 74.07 -71.18
N THR A 401 -76.57 73.11 -71.02
CA THR A 401 -75.31 72.65 -71.66
C THR A 401 -74.86 71.37 -70.89
N LYS A 402 -73.93 70.48 -71.27
CA LYS A 402 -72.76 70.52 -72.16
C LYS A 402 -72.37 69.07 -72.54
N HIS A 403 -71.82 68.96 -73.75
CA HIS A 403 -71.05 67.87 -74.36
C HIS A 403 -69.91 67.32 -73.48
N VAL A 404 -69.43 66.09 -73.74
CA VAL A 404 -68.16 65.80 -74.45
C VAL A 404 -68.00 64.27 -74.57
N ASP A 405 -67.79 63.81 -75.79
CA ASP A 405 -67.13 62.55 -76.16
C ASP A 405 -65.72 62.92 -76.68
N LEU A 406 -64.72 62.04 -76.47
CA LEU A 406 -63.46 61.85 -77.24
C LEU A 406 -62.32 61.24 -76.39
N SER A 407 -61.96 60.00 -76.76
CA SER A 407 -60.65 59.50 -77.21
C SER A 407 -59.33 59.74 -76.44
N GLU A 408 -58.60 58.63 -76.37
CA GLU A 408 -57.17 58.45 -76.70
C GLU A 408 -56.03 58.77 -75.71
N GLU A 409 -55.24 57.71 -75.52
CA GLU A 409 -53.78 57.63 -75.54
C GLU A 409 -52.94 58.12 -74.35
N ASN A 410 -51.98 57.24 -74.04
CA ASN A 410 -50.56 57.51 -73.84
C ASN A 410 -49.97 57.43 -72.41
N VAL A 411 -49.08 56.42 -72.28
CA VAL A 411 -47.75 56.35 -71.62
C VAL A 411 -47.62 56.77 -70.13
N ASP A 412 -46.72 56.24 -69.31
CA ASP A 412 -45.40 55.69 -69.59
C ASP A 412 -44.90 54.74 -68.48
N LYS A 413 -43.88 53.96 -68.85
CA LYS A 413 -42.98 53.23 -67.96
C LYS A 413 -42.16 54.20 -67.09
N ALA A 414 -41.73 53.76 -65.91
CA ALA A 414 -40.33 53.92 -65.46
C ALA A 414 -40.07 53.21 -64.13
N CYS A 415 -39.20 52.20 -64.19
CA CYS A 415 -38.21 51.96 -63.15
C CYS A 415 -37.36 53.24 -62.97
N LEU A 416 -36.91 53.58 -61.76
CA LEU A 416 -35.53 53.99 -61.52
C LEU A 416 -35.19 53.96 -60.03
N SER A 417 -34.06 53.30 -59.77
CA SER A 417 -33.18 53.35 -58.60
C SER A 417 -32.70 54.79 -58.31
N VAL A 418 -32.18 55.05 -57.10
CA VAL A 418 -30.85 55.67 -56.85
C VAL A 418 -30.56 55.77 -55.34
N SER A 419 -29.32 55.41 -55.00
CA SER A 419 -28.64 55.37 -53.71
C SER A 419 -28.13 56.73 -53.20
N ARG A 420 -27.83 56.82 -51.89
CA ARG A 420 -26.89 57.75 -51.23
C ARG A 420 -26.64 57.19 -49.81
N THR A 421 -25.47 57.08 -49.18
CA THR A 421 -24.04 57.41 -49.40
C THR A 421 -23.20 56.61 -48.38
N VAL A 422 -21.96 56.32 -48.74
CA VAL A 422 -20.86 55.81 -47.89
C VAL A 422 -20.20 56.97 -47.11
N PRO A 423 -19.48 56.74 -45.99
CA PRO A 423 -18.01 56.72 -46.02
C PRO A 423 -17.34 55.54 -45.27
N VAL A 424 -16.22 55.09 -45.85
CA VAL A 424 -15.13 54.18 -45.38
C VAL A 424 -13.92 55.15 -45.14
N PRO A 425 -12.84 54.89 -44.33
CA PRO A 425 -12.03 53.68 -44.36
C PRO A 425 -11.25 53.23 -43.10
N GLY A 426 -10.69 52.02 -43.19
CA GLY A 426 -9.61 51.53 -42.33
C GLY A 426 -9.07 50.19 -42.84
N GLU A 427 -7.99 50.26 -43.63
CA GLU A 427 -7.25 49.16 -44.27
C GLU A 427 -6.53 48.24 -43.28
N SER A 428 -6.37 46.96 -43.64
CA SER A 428 -5.04 46.32 -43.67
C SER A 428 -5.09 45.00 -44.46
N VAL A 429 -4.20 44.89 -45.45
CA VAL A 429 -3.93 43.72 -46.31
C VAL A 429 -2.54 43.22 -45.95
N VAL A 430 -2.34 41.89 -45.81
CA VAL A 430 -1.08 41.23 -46.20
C VAL A 430 -1.33 39.82 -46.76
N HIS A 431 -1.17 39.74 -48.08
CA HIS A 431 -0.60 38.72 -48.97
C HIS A 431 -0.88 37.20 -48.92
N MET A 432 -1.15 36.71 -50.14
CA MET A 432 -1.21 35.34 -50.66
C MET A 432 0.17 34.73 -50.93
N ALA A 433 0.25 33.40 -50.76
CA ALA A 433 0.93 32.41 -51.60
C ALA A 433 0.35 31.05 -51.16
N GLY A 434 -0.19 30.14 -51.96
CA GLY A 434 0.08 29.78 -53.34
C GLY A 434 0.80 28.44 -53.35
N ASP A 435 0.09 27.30 -53.44
CA ASP A 435 0.45 26.26 -54.41
C ASP A 435 -0.66 25.21 -54.65
N GLN A 436 -0.70 24.75 -55.90
CA GLN A 436 -1.66 23.83 -56.52
C GLN A 436 -1.47 22.37 -56.07
N VAL A 437 -2.48 21.50 -56.30
CA VAL A 437 -2.43 20.41 -57.31
C VAL A 437 -3.52 19.32 -57.06
N ASN A 438 -4.26 19.05 -58.14
CA ASN A 438 -5.00 17.84 -58.59
C ASN A 438 -6.19 17.21 -57.83
N HIS A 439 -7.34 17.26 -58.53
CA HIS A 439 -8.34 16.18 -58.63
C HIS A 439 -7.75 15.02 -59.48
N ARG A 440 -8.00 13.71 -59.28
CA ARG A 440 -9.25 12.91 -59.33
C ARG A 440 -8.89 11.37 -59.12
N PRO A 441 -9.78 10.35 -59.30
CA PRO A 441 -10.58 9.61 -58.31
C PRO A 441 -10.30 8.07 -58.22
N ALA A 442 -10.91 7.37 -57.24
CA ALA A 442 -11.23 5.92 -57.18
C ALA A 442 -11.58 5.53 -55.72
N VAL A 443 -12.46 4.61 -55.32
CA VAL A 443 -13.30 3.59 -55.97
C VAL A 443 -14.31 3.12 -54.88
N ASP A 444 -15.40 2.51 -55.35
CA ASP A 444 -16.54 1.93 -54.65
C ASP A 444 -16.28 1.13 -53.35
N GLY A 445 -17.22 1.25 -52.43
CA GLY A 445 -17.44 0.36 -51.31
C GLY A 445 -18.93 0.34 -50.96
N GLU A 446 -19.64 -0.66 -51.49
CA GLU A 446 -21.05 -0.97 -51.29
C GLU A 446 -21.53 -0.82 -49.84
N TRP A 447 -22.57 -0.02 -49.64
CA TRP A 447 -23.38 -0.04 -48.43
C TRP A 447 -24.47 -1.10 -48.61
N SER A 448 -24.32 -2.23 -47.91
CA SER A 448 -25.36 -3.25 -47.85
C SER A 448 -26.43 -2.86 -46.83
N ASP A 449 -27.68 -2.96 -47.29
CA ASP A 449 -28.97 -2.88 -46.61
C ASP A 449 -29.02 -3.10 -45.09
N ILE A 450 -29.60 -2.13 -44.38
CA ILE A 450 -30.38 -2.42 -43.16
C ILE A 450 -31.76 -1.78 -43.33
N GLN A 451 -32.75 -2.66 -43.42
CA GLN A 451 -34.18 -2.38 -43.53
C GLN A 451 -34.67 -1.46 -42.41
N ALA A 452 -35.46 -0.46 -42.79
CA ALA A 452 -36.28 0.32 -41.88
C ALA A 452 -37.38 -0.56 -41.28
N GLN A 453 -37.39 -0.70 -39.94
CA GLN A 453 -38.58 -1.10 -39.20
C GLN A 453 -39.09 0.09 -38.39
N ASP A 454 -40.36 0.43 -38.66
CA ASP A 454 -41.18 1.36 -37.89
C ASP A 454 -41.23 1.00 -36.39
N ALA A 455 -40.90 1.96 -35.52
CA ALA A 455 -41.31 1.92 -34.11
C ALA A 455 -41.46 3.33 -33.52
N ARG A 456 -42.67 3.87 -33.73
CA ARG A 456 -43.56 4.64 -32.85
C ARG A 456 -42.99 5.47 -31.68
N ILE A 457 -43.47 6.72 -31.68
CA ILE A 457 -43.38 7.77 -30.66
C ILE A 457 -44.22 7.41 -29.41
N ALA A 458 -43.57 7.39 -28.24
CA ALA A 458 -44.08 7.59 -26.86
C ALA A 458 -42.83 7.51 -25.95
N ASP A 459 -42.51 8.35 -24.97
CA ASP A 459 -43.24 9.31 -24.17
C ASP A 459 -42.33 10.52 -23.87
N VAL A 460 -42.91 11.71 -23.88
CA VAL A 460 -42.31 12.94 -23.35
C VAL A 460 -42.48 12.91 -21.83
N ARG A 461 -41.36 12.89 -21.08
CA ARG A 461 -41.33 13.39 -19.69
C ARG A 461 -40.31 14.51 -19.57
N GLU A 462 -40.85 15.66 -19.21
CA GLU A 462 -40.20 16.89 -18.81
C GLU A 462 -39.52 16.70 -17.43
N ILE A 463 -38.25 17.11 -17.32
CA ILE A 463 -37.56 17.28 -16.03
C ILE A 463 -36.86 18.65 -16.06
N ALA A 464 -37.15 19.47 -15.06
CA ALA A 464 -36.66 20.83 -14.84
C ALA A 464 -35.15 20.86 -14.47
N PRO A 465 -34.47 22.04 -14.58
CA PRO A 465 -33.02 22.11 -14.46
C PRO A 465 -32.60 22.44 -13.01
N GLU A 466 -31.72 21.63 -12.42
CA GLU A 466 -30.93 22.06 -11.27
C GLU A 466 -29.46 21.63 -11.43
N SER A 467 -28.62 22.52 -10.89
CA SER A 467 -27.19 22.74 -11.07
C SER A 467 -26.25 21.58 -10.71
N GLU A 468 -25.16 21.53 -11.48
CA GLU A 468 -23.77 21.17 -11.12
C GLU A 468 -23.48 20.78 -9.65
N ALA A 469 -22.94 19.56 -9.44
CA ALA A 469 -21.62 19.36 -8.81
C ALA A 469 -21.20 17.87 -8.73
N SER A 470 -20.09 17.55 -9.40
CA SER A 470 -18.99 16.61 -9.06
C SER A 470 -18.91 16.24 -7.56
N SER A 471 -18.62 15.05 -7.04
CA SER A 471 -17.54 14.06 -7.28
C SER A 471 -17.75 12.90 -6.28
N LEU A 472 -17.51 11.64 -6.65
CA LEU A 472 -17.43 10.51 -5.71
C LEU A 472 -15.98 10.03 -5.58
N ASP A 473 -15.35 10.27 -4.43
CA ASP A 473 -14.02 9.78 -4.06
C ASP A 473 -14.07 8.46 -3.28
N ILE A 474 -13.10 7.60 -3.58
CA ILE A 474 -12.84 6.24 -3.07
C ILE A 474 -11.96 6.35 -1.79
N PRO A 475 -12.12 5.48 -0.77
CA PRO A 475 -11.66 5.77 0.59
C PRO A 475 -10.16 5.50 0.81
N VAL A 476 -9.49 6.45 1.47
CA VAL A 476 -8.12 6.35 1.99
C VAL A 476 -8.13 5.79 3.41
N VAL A 477 -7.36 4.72 3.61
CA VAL A 477 -7.08 4.06 4.89
C VAL A 477 -6.36 5.01 5.85
N SER A 478 -6.92 5.19 7.04
CA SER A 478 -6.37 6.02 8.12
C SER A 478 -5.39 5.23 9.00
N GLN A 479 -4.19 5.78 9.25
CA GLN A 479 -3.34 5.44 10.40
C GLN A 479 -3.64 6.39 11.57
N PRO A 480 -3.52 5.95 12.84
CA PRO A 480 -3.95 6.74 13.98
C PRO A 480 -2.88 7.76 14.38
N ALA A 481 -3.25 9.04 14.37
CA ALA A 481 -2.53 10.09 15.05
C ALA A 481 -2.71 9.94 16.57
N GLY A 482 -1.59 9.98 17.30
CA GLY A 482 -1.57 9.98 18.76
C GLY A 482 -2.29 11.20 19.32
N ASN A 483 -3.07 10.96 20.38
CA ASN A 483 -3.67 11.99 21.20
C ASN A 483 -2.58 12.85 21.86
N GLN A 484 -2.66 14.17 21.65
CA GLN A 484 -2.24 15.16 22.64
C GLN A 484 -3.44 16.05 22.94
N HIS A 485 -3.83 16.06 24.22
CA HIS A 485 -4.58 17.16 24.82
C HIS A 485 -3.81 17.63 26.05
N GLU A 486 -3.82 18.95 26.21
CA GLU A 486 -2.94 19.78 27.01
C GLU A 486 -3.24 19.79 28.52
N GLN A 487 -2.18 20.05 29.32
CA GLN A 487 -2.08 20.92 30.52
C GLN A 487 -0.77 20.55 31.24
N GLY A 488 0.14 21.42 31.68
CA GLY A 488 0.30 22.87 31.63
C GLY A 488 1.78 23.20 31.92
N GLY A 489 2.19 24.44 31.62
CA GLY A 489 3.59 24.86 31.51
C GLY A 489 4.35 25.15 32.80
N ASN A 490 5.68 25.21 32.67
CA ASN A 490 6.48 26.36 33.08
C ASN A 490 7.87 26.32 32.45
N SER A 491 8.21 27.43 31.80
CA SER A 491 9.55 27.81 31.32
C SER A 491 10.46 28.13 32.51
N PHE A 492 11.76 27.82 32.42
CA PHE A 492 12.83 28.80 32.64
C PHE A 492 14.19 28.26 32.14
N HIS A 493 14.97 29.20 31.59
CA HIS A 493 16.24 29.06 30.90
C HIS A 493 17.42 28.53 31.74
N GLN A 494 18.30 27.84 31.00
CA GLN A 494 19.77 27.68 31.04
C GLN A 494 20.65 28.57 31.94
N PRO A 495 21.93 28.21 32.20
CA PRO A 495 22.95 27.67 31.26
C PRO A 495 23.24 26.16 31.32
#